data_AF-I2FKH4-F1
#
_entry.id   AF-I2FKH4-F1
#
_cell.length_a   1.000
_cell.length_b   1.000
_cell.length_c   1.000
_cell.angle_alpha   90.00
_cell.angle_beta   90.00
_cell.angle_gamma   90.00
#
_symmetry.space_group_name_H-M   'P 1'
#
loop_
_entity.id
_entity.type
_entity.pdbx_description
1 polymer ?
#
loop_
_entity_poly.entity_id
_entity_poly.type
_entity_poly.pdbx_seq_one_letter_code
_entity_poly.pdbx_strand_id
1 'polypeptide(L)' 'VALLFSALVIFAAFEAPTMVEAQKLCERPSGTWSGVCGNNNACKNQCIRLEKARHGSCNYVFPAHK' A
#
# COMPACT_ATOMS: atom_id res chain seq x y z
N VAL A 1 37.11 10.83 -23.04
CA VAL A 1 35.95 11.68 -22.68
C VAL A 1 34.62 11.04 -23.10
N ALA A 2 34.43 10.71 -24.38
CA ALA A 2 33.18 10.09 -24.86
C ALA A 2 32.81 8.79 -24.11
N LEU A 3 33.77 7.89 -23.91
CA LEU A 3 33.55 6.63 -23.17
C LEU A 3 33.08 6.83 -21.73
N LEU A 4 33.63 7.83 -21.04
CA LEU A 4 33.23 8.17 -19.66
C LEU A 4 31.80 8.73 -19.65
N PHE A 5 31.47 9.56 -20.63
CA PHE A 5 30.12 10.11 -20.79
C PHE A 5 29.10 9.01 -21.09
N SER A 6 29.43 8.07 -21.97
CA SER A 6 28.59 6.92 -22.28
C SER A 6 28.37 6.02 -21.05
N ALA A 7 29.41 5.77 -20.26
CA ALA A 7 29.27 4.99 -19.02
C ALA A 7 28.32 5.68 -18.02
N LEU A 8 28.46 6.99 -17.83
CA LEU A 8 27.60 7.76 -16.93
C LEU A 8 26.12 7.74 -17.35
N VAL A 9 25.84 7.84 -18.66
CA VAL A 9 24.48 7.75 -19.21
C VAL A 9 23.86 6.36 -18.97
N ILE A 10 24.65 5.29 -19.10
CA ILE A 10 24.18 3.91 -18.87
C ILE A 10 23.87 3.69 -17.38
N PHE A 11 24.72 4.16 -16.47
CA PHE A 11 24.47 4.06 -15.04
C PHE A 11 23.23 4.87 -14.63
N ALA A 12 23.06 6.09 -15.14
CA ALA A 12 21.89 6.92 -14.86
C ALA A 12 20.57 6.29 -15.37
N ALA A 13 20.60 5.50 -16.44
CA ALA A 13 19.41 4.80 -16.95
C ALA A 13 19.01 3.58 -16.10
N PHE A 14 19.95 2.98 -15.37
CA PHE A 14 19.69 1.85 -14.46
C PHE A 14 19.21 2.28 -13.07
N GLU A 15 19.40 3.54 -12.69
CA GLU A 15 18.84 4.20 -11.50
C GLU A 15 17.39 4.65 -11.72
N ALA A 16 16.71 4.19 -12.79
CA ALA A 16 15.26 4.31 -12.84
C ALA A 16 14.71 3.56 -11.64
N PRO A 17 14.03 4.25 -10.69
CA PRO A 17 13.68 3.64 -9.44
C PRO A 17 12.81 2.44 -9.78
N THR A 18 13.27 1.27 -9.36
CA THR A 18 12.38 0.17 -9.03
C THR A 18 11.53 0.67 -7.87
N MET A 19 10.62 1.61 -8.16
CA MET A 19 9.44 1.84 -7.37
C MET A 19 8.68 0.54 -7.57
N VAL A 20 9.10 -0.48 -6.80
CA VAL A 20 8.41 -1.74 -6.60
C VAL A 20 6.99 -1.27 -6.40
N GLU A 21 6.16 -1.48 -7.41
CA GLU A 21 4.76 -1.15 -7.38
C GLU A 21 4.26 -1.85 -6.14
N ALA A 22 4.15 -1.11 -5.03
CA ALA A 22 3.90 -1.65 -3.72
C ALA A 22 2.56 -2.33 -3.88
N GLN A 23 2.61 -3.66 -4.02
CA GLN A 23 1.65 -4.47 -4.77
C GLN A 23 0.25 -3.88 -4.65
N LYS A 24 -0.24 -3.18 -5.69
CA LYS A 24 -1.49 -2.39 -5.60
C LYS A 24 -2.54 -3.21 -4.86
N LEU A 25 -2.80 -2.83 -3.62
CA LEU A 25 -3.79 -3.51 -2.81
C LEU A 25 -5.14 -2.93 -3.18
N CYS A 26 -6.11 -3.79 -3.46
CA CYS A 26 -7.49 -3.37 -3.57
C CYS A 26 -7.99 -2.98 -2.17
N GLU A 27 -8.60 -1.81 -2.06
CA GLU A 27 -9.25 -1.36 -0.84
C GLU A 27 -10.72 -1.79 -0.86
N ARG A 28 -11.22 -2.26 0.29
CA ARG A 28 -12.65 -2.52 0.49
C ARG A 28 -13.01 -2.26 1.95
N PRO A 29 -14.23 -1.80 2.25
CA PRO A 29 -14.71 -1.73 3.63
C PRO A 29 -14.83 -3.13 4.23
N SER A 30 -14.53 -3.26 5.52
CA SER A 30 -14.70 -4.53 6.23
C SER A 30 -16.19 -4.87 6.34
N GLY A 31 -16.56 -6.09 5.94
CA GLY A 31 -17.94 -6.59 6.08
C GLY A 31 -18.19 -7.30 7.41
N THR A 32 -17.13 -7.56 8.18
CA THR A 32 -17.19 -8.28 9.46
C THR A 32 -16.97 -7.39 10.67
N TRP A 33 -16.42 -6.18 10.47
CA TRP A 33 -16.19 -5.22 11.55
C TRP A 33 -17.45 -4.40 11.82
N SER A 34 -17.82 -4.28 13.08
CA SER A 34 -18.96 -3.46 13.52
C SER A 34 -18.51 -2.47 14.59
N GLY A 35 -19.06 -1.26 14.55
CA GLY A 35 -18.74 -0.18 15.49
C GLY A 35 -17.50 0.63 15.09
N VAL A 36 -17.04 1.47 16.03
CA VAL A 36 -15.93 2.41 15.79
C VAL A 36 -14.61 1.65 15.66
N CYS A 37 -13.90 1.87 14.56
CA CYS A 37 -12.56 1.35 14.36
C CYS A 37 -11.54 2.27 15.03
N GLY A 38 -11.06 1.90 16.22
CA GLY A 38 -10.05 2.66 16.99
C GLY A 38 -8.68 2.00 17.06
N ASN A 39 -8.52 0.78 16.56
CA ASN A 39 -7.25 0.04 16.63
C ASN A 39 -6.93 -0.63 15.28
N ASN A 40 -5.93 -0.08 14.59
CA ASN A 40 -5.50 -0.57 13.28
C ASN A 40 -4.99 -2.01 13.33
N ASN A 41 -4.30 -2.43 14.40
CA ASN A 41 -3.79 -3.80 14.50
C ASN A 41 -4.92 -4.80 14.69
N ALA A 42 -5.94 -4.47 15.50
CA ALA A 42 -7.13 -5.30 15.64
C ALA A 42 -7.89 -5.42 14.30
N CYS A 43 -8.10 -4.30 13.62
CA CYS A 43 -8.72 -4.25 12.30
C CYS A 43 -7.93 -5.09 11.27
N LYS A 44 -6.61 -4.90 11.18
CA LYS A 44 -5.72 -5.66 10.30
C LYS A 44 -5.83 -7.16 10.53
N ASN A 45 -5.73 -7.60 11.79
CA ASN A 45 -5.77 -9.01 12.14
C ASN A 45 -7.13 -9.63 11.78
N GLN A 46 -8.22 -8.89 11.96
CA GLN A 46 -9.55 -9.33 11.55
C GLN A 46 -9.67 -9.43 10.02
N CYS A 47 -9.23 -8.39 9.29
CA CYS A 47 -9.24 -8.36 7.83
C CYS A 47 -8.47 -9.55 7.23
N ILE A 48 -7.32 -9.91 7.82
CA ILE A 48 -6.53 -11.07 7.39
C ILE A 48 -7.26 -12.38 7.74
N ARG A 49 -7.76 -12.51 8.97
CA ARG A 49 -8.31 -13.77 9.49
C ARG A 49 -9.65 -14.15 8.85
N LEU A 50 -10.61 -13.23 8.87
CA LEU A 50 -12.00 -13.47 8.47
C LEU A 50 -12.23 -13.19 6.99
N GLU A 51 -11.46 -12.27 6.44
CA GLU A 51 -11.77 -11.61 5.18
C GLU A 51 -10.73 -11.92 4.08
N LYS A 52 -9.67 -12.64 4.43
CA LYS A 52 -8.56 -13.04 3.54
C LYS A 52 -7.86 -11.86 2.86
N ALA A 53 -7.92 -10.68 3.50
CA ALA A 53 -7.17 -9.52 3.05
C ALA A 53 -5.67 -9.70 3.32
N ARG A 54 -4.83 -9.01 2.55
CA ARG A 54 -3.37 -8.96 2.81
C ARG A 54 -3.01 -7.92 3.87
N HIS A 55 -3.86 -6.92 4.07
CA HIS A 55 -3.69 -5.84 5.04
C HIS A 55 -5.06 -5.28 5.45
N GLY A 56 -5.08 -4.43 6.47
CA GLY A 56 -6.26 -3.67 6.87
C GLY A 56 -5.89 -2.56 7.85
N SER A 57 -6.64 -1.47 7.84
CA SER A 57 -6.47 -0.34 8.75
C SER A 57 -7.82 0.33 9.01
N CYS A 58 -7.94 1.05 10.13
CA CYS A 58 -9.08 1.92 10.33
C CYS A 58 -8.94 3.13 9.41
N ASN A 59 -9.90 3.31 8.51
CA ASN A 59 -9.97 4.48 7.65
C ASN A 59 -11.20 5.31 8.03
N TYR A 60 -11.02 6.61 8.22
CA TYR A 60 -12.10 7.54 8.53
C TYR A 60 -12.42 8.35 7.28
N VAL A 61 -13.51 7.99 6.59
CA VAL A 61 -13.99 8.71 5.41
C VAL A 61 -15.07 9.69 5.84
N PHE A 62 -14.86 10.98 5.56
CA PHE A 62 -15.86 12.02 5.83
C PHE A 62 -16.88 12.11 4.68
N PRO A 63 -18.20 12.29 4.96
CA PRO A 63 -18.83 12.23 6.27
C PRO A 63 -18.98 10.77 6.75
N ALA A 64 -18.73 10.54 8.04
CA ALA A 64 -18.73 9.20 8.64
C ALA A 64 -20.13 8.54 8.75
N HIS A 65 -21.16 9.26 8.30
CA HIS A 65 -22.56 8.85 8.29
C HIS A 65 -23.13 9.28 6.94
N LYS A 66 -23.46 8.32 6.07
CA LYS A 66 -24.34 8.51 4.93
C LYS A 66 -25.65 7.79 5.21
#